data_AF-A0A6N6KWZ9-F1
#
_entry.id   AF-A0A6N6KWZ9-F1
#
_cell.length_a   1.000
_cell.length_b   1.000
_cell.length_c   1.000
_cell.angle_alpha   90.00
_cell.angle_beta   90.00
_cell.angle_gamma   90.00
#
_symmetry.space_group_name_H-M   'P 1'
#
loop_
_entity.id
_entity.type
_entity.pdbx_description
1 polymer ?
#
loop_
_entity_poly.entity_id
_entity_poly.type
_entity_poly.pdbx_seq_one_letter_code
_entity_poly.pdbx_strand_id
1 'polypeptide(L)'
;MLYVPLHPLNWRTWLRVGLVLLITLMIVTTVSAAPVAQEATPADFLQLVLDWATDVAPNIAWLLVLILADFILGVAVALKTRMFDWSKLADFYGSNVLPKVLGYVVIHALLYVSQLLPTGIVPDGWIPVTDVAAFAVIVAGLVGSIGGHFIALGFSNTESFLGVRNTINE
;
A
#
# COMPACT_ATOMS: atom_id res chain seq x y z
N MET A 1 0.37 -27.15 -23.32
CA MET A 1 0.58 -27.20 -21.85
C MET A 1 1.89 -26.49 -21.55
N LEU A 2 1.84 -25.25 -21.05
CA LEU A 2 3.02 -24.46 -20.69
C LEU A 2 3.39 -24.78 -19.23
N TYR A 3 4.53 -25.44 -19.04
CA TYR A 3 5.10 -25.68 -17.71
C TYR A 3 5.81 -24.40 -17.28
N VAL A 4 5.19 -23.63 -16.39
CA VAL A 4 5.84 -22.47 -15.76
C VAL A 4 6.66 -22.99 -14.59
N PRO A 5 8.00 -22.99 -14.66
CA PRO A 5 8.81 -23.47 -13.55
C PRO A 5 8.61 -22.53 -12.35
N LEU A 6 8.12 -23.08 -11.23
CA LEU A 6 8.09 -22.38 -9.95
C LEU A 6 9.54 -22.06 -9.57
N HIS A 7 9.89 -20.77 -9.62
CA HIS A 7 11.19 -20.33 -9.12
C HIS A 7 11.29 -20.71 -7.64
N PRO A 8 12.35 -21.42 -7.22
CA PRO A 8 12.50 -21.80 -5.83
C PRO A 8 12.57 -20.52 -4.98
N LEU A 9 11.56 -20.36 -4.11
CA LEU A 9 11.50 -19.28 -3.13
C LEU A 9 12.79 -19.27 -2.31
N ASN A 10 13.52 -18.15 -2.34
CA ASN A 10 14.77 -18.05 -1.61
C ASN A 10 14.50 -18.18 -0.10
N TRP A 11 15.49 -18.69 0.64
CA TRP A 11 15.36 -18.93 2.08
C TRP A 11 15.03 -17.67 2.90
N ARG A 12 15.40 -16.47 2.42
CA ARG A 12 15.05 -15.19 3.04
C ARG A 12 13.57 -14.84 2.86
N THR A 13 12.95 -15.24 1.75
CA THR A 13 11.50 -15.08 1.56
C THR A 13 10.73 -15.99 2.50
N TRP A 14 11.20 -17.22 2.70
CA TRP A 14 10.65 -18.14 3.70
C TRP A 14 10.76 -17.60 5.13
N LEU A 15 11.89 -16.97 5.48
CA LEU A 15 12.03 -16.32 6.78
C LEU A 15 11.07 -15.15 6.98
N ARG A 16 10.84 -14.34 5.95
CA ARG A 16 9.89 -13.21 6.02
C ARG A 16 8.46 -13.72 6.20
N VAL A 17 8.05 -14.73 5.43
CA VAL A 17 6.73 -15.35 5.55
C VAL A 17 6.56 -16.01 6.93
N GLY A 18 7.58 -16.74 7.40
CA GLY A 18 7.58 -17.35 8.73
C GLY A 18 7.47 -16.32 9.85
N LEU A 19 8.20 -15.20 9.76
CA LEU A 19 8.13 -14.11 10.72
C LEU A 19 6.73 -13.47 10.76
N VAL A 20 6.14 -13.19 9.59
CA VAL A 20 4.78 -12.65 9.50
C VAL A 20 3.79 -13.61 10.14
N LEU A 21 3.81 -14.90 9.78
CA LEU A 21 2.94 -15.91 10.38
C LEU A 21 3.12 -16.04 11.90
N LEU A 22 4.37 -15.96 12.37
CA LEU A 22 4.68 -16.04 13.80
C LEU A 22 4.16 -14.81 14.55
N ILE A 23 4.32 -13.62 13.99
CA ILE A 23 3.73 -12.38 14.53
C ILE A 23 2.20 -12.47 14.55
N THR A 24 1.57 -12.92 13.46
CA THR A 24 0.11 -13.09 13.39
C THR A 24 -0.37 -14.11 14.43
N LEU A 25 0.32 -15.24 14.58
CA LEU A 25 0.01 -16.26 15.56
C LEU A 25 0.17 -15.71 16.99
N MET A 26 1.25 -14.97 17.25
CA MET A 26 1.49 -14.38 18.56
C MET A 26 0.36 -13.43 18.94
N ILE A 27 -0.06 -12.56 18.01
CA ILE A 27 -1.18 -11.63 18.19
C ILE A 27 -2.48 -12.39 18.51
N VAL A 28 -2.82 -13.43 17.73
CA VAL A 28 -4.01 -14.26 17.98
C VAL A 28 -3.96 -14.91 19.36
N THR A 29 -2.80 -15.43 19.78
CA THR A 29 -2.66 -16.07 21.09
C THR A 29 -2.71 -15.06 22.25
N THR A 30 -2.15 -13.86 22.09
CA THR A 30 -2.22 -12.83 23.14
C THR A 30 -3.63 -12.27 23.33
N VAL A 31 -4.44 -12.20 22.26
CA VAL A 31 -5.86 -11.81 22.36
C VAL A 31 -6.66 -12.86 23.13
N SER A 32 -6.27 -14.14 23.09
CA SER A 32 -6.94 -15.22 23.84
C SER A 32 -6.61 -15.28 25.34
N ALA A 33 -5.63 -14.51 25.82
CA ALA A 33 -5.15 -14.55 27.21
C ALA A 33 -5.73 -13.45 28.11
N ALA A 34 -6.50 -12.50 27.56
CA ALA A 34 -7.24 -11.54 28.37
C ALA A 34 -8.38 -12.25 29.13
N PRO A 35 -8.64 -11.93 30.40
CA PRO A 35 -9.78 -12.51 31.12
C PRO A 35 -11.05 -12.22 30.33
N VAL A 36 -11.74 -13.27 29.91
CA VAL A 36 -12.99 -13.24 29.15
C VAL A 36 -14.08 -12.64 30.04
N ALA A 37 -14.10 -11.32 30.16
CA ALA A 37 -15.26 -10.58 30.61
C ALA A 37 -16.12 -10.36 29.36
N GLN A 38 -17.23 -11.10 29.30
CA GLN A 38 -18.19 -11.18 28.19
C GLN A 38 -17.74 -12.07 27.03
N GLU A 39 -18.46 -13.18 26.80
CA GLU A 39 -18.32 -13.99 25.60
C GLU A 39 -18.69 -13.12 24.40
N ALA A 40 -17.68 -12.62 23.68
CA ALA A 40 -17.90 -11.93 22.42
C ALA A 40 -18.67 -12.88 21.49
N THR A 41 -19.90 -12.53 21.16
CA THR A 41 -20.71 -13.36 20.28
C THR A 41 -20.17 -13.26 18.85
N PRO A 42 -20.44 -14.25 17.98
CA PRO A 42 -20.11 -14.12 16.56
C PRO A 42 -20.68 -12.85 15.91
N ALA A 43 -21.80 -12.33 16.44
CA ALA A 43 -22.40 -11.07 15.99
C ALA A 43 -21.53 -9.86 16.38
N ASP A 44 -20.98 -9.83 17.60
CA ASP A 44 -20.08 -8.76 18.06
C ASP A 44 -18.80 -8.71 17.22
N PHE A 45 -18.25 -9.87 16.87
CA PHE A 45 -17.11 -9.96 15.96
C PHE A 45 -17.45 -9.45 14.55
N LEU A 46 -18.61 -9.82 14.01
CA LEU A 46 -19.04 -9.31 12.71
C LEU A 46 -19.23 -7.79 12.73
N GLN A 47 -19.87 -7.25 13.76
CA GLN A 47 -20.07 -5.81 13.90
C GLN A 47 -18.72 -5.07 13.97
N LEU A 48 -17.77 -5.60 14.73
CA LEU A 48 -16.40 -5.08 14.81
C LEU A 48 -15.73 -5.03 13.43
N VAL A 49 -15.83 -6.11 12.65
CA VAL A 49 -15.27 -6.17 11.28
C VAL A 49 -15.97 -5.18 10.34
N LEU A 50 -17.29 -5.03 10.46
CA LEU A 50 -18.08 -4.08 9.67
C LEU A 50 -17.70 -2.63 10.01
N ASP A 51 -17.60 -2.29 11.28
CA ASP A 51 -17.21 -0.94 11.73
C ASP A 51 -15.80 -0.60 11.23
N TRP A 52 -14.85 -1.53 11.38
CA TRP A 52 -13.51 -1.41 10.80
C TRP A 52 -13.55 -1.23 9.28
N ALA A 53 -14.30 -2.06 8.55
CA ALA A 53 -14.37 -1.96 7.10
C ALA A 53 -14.94 -0.60 6.66
N THR A 54 -15.94 -0.06 7.37
CA THR A 54 -16.53 1.25 7.05
C THR A 54 -15.63 2.43 7.37
N ASP A 55 -14.84 2.36 8.43
CA ASP A 55 -13.91 3.43 8.82
C ASP A 55 -12.68 3.49 7.88
N VAL A 56 -12.24 2.33 7.42
CA VAL A 56 -11.06 2.21 6.54
C VAL A 56 -11.40 2.41 5.06
N ALA A 57 -12.65 2.13 4.66
CA ALA A 57 -13.10 2.21 3.27
C ALA A 57 -12.76 3.54 2.56
N PRO A 58 -12.92 4.73 3.17
CA PRO A 58 -12.60 6.00 2.50
C PRO A 58 -11.11 6.10 2.15
N ASN A 59 -10.22 5.74 3.09
CA ASN A 59 -8.78 5.83 2.89
C ASN A 59 -8.30 4.79 1.87
N ILE A 60 -8.82 3.56 1.92
CA ILE A 60 -8.54 2.53 0.91
C ILE A 60 -9.03 2.98 -0.46
N ALA A 61 -10.24 3.55 -0.56
CA ALA A 61 -10.76 4.05 -1.83
C ALA A 61 -9.85 5.12 -2.43
N TRP A 62 -9.38 6.08 -1.63
CA TRP A 62 -8.40 7.08 -2.08
C TRP A 62 -7.08 6.47 -2.55
N LEU A 63 -6.53 5.50 -1.80
CA LEU A 63 -5.32 4.79 -2.20
C LEU A 63 -5.52 4.04 -3.51
N LEU A 64 -6.66 3.37 -3.69
CA LEU A 64 -6.99 2.66 -4.93
C LEU A 64 -7.12 3.62 -6.12
N VAL A 65 -7.74 4.79 -5.92
CA VAL A 65 -7.83 5.82 -6.97
C VAL A 65 -6.44 6.32 -7.38
N LEU A 66 -5.56 6.61 -6.41
CA LEU A 66 -4.19 7.03 -6.69
C LEU A 66 -3.36 5.94 -7.38
N ILE A 67 -3.48 4.69 -6.93
CA ILE A 67 -2.83 3.54 -7.56
C ILE A 67 -3.33 3.36 -8.99
N LEU A 68 -4.64 3.50 -9.22
CA LEU A 68 -5.23 3.39 -10.56
C LEU A 68 -4.75 4.51 -11.48
N ALA A 69 -4.67 5.74 -10.97
CA ALA A 69 -4.13 6.88 -11.73
C ALA A 69 -2.64 6.67 -12.09
N ASP A 70 -1.83 6.26 -11.12
CA ASP A 70 -0.41 5.93 -11.33
C ASP A 70 -0.23 4.80 -12.35
N PHE A 71 -1.09 3.78 -12.28
CA PHE A 71 -1.11 2.66 -13.22
C PHE A 71 -1.46 3.11 -14.65
N ILE A 72 -2.54 3.89 -14.83
CA ILE A 72 -2.94 4.39 -16.15
C ILE A 72 -1.83 5.24 -16.77
N LEU A 73 -1.18 6.09 -15.96
CA LEU A 73 -0.06 6.92 -16.40
C LEU A 73 1.17 6.07 -16.75
N GLY A 74 1.49 5.04 -15.96
CA GLY A 74 2.57 4.10 -16.26
C GLY A 74 2.33 3.35 -17.57
N VAL A 75 1.10 2.90 -17.82
CA VAL A 75 0.71 2.29 -19.10
C VAL A 75 0.85 3.30 -20.25
N ALA A 76 0.40 4.55 -20.07
CA ALA A 76 0.55 5.59 -21.09
C ALA A 76 2.02 5.86 -21.44
N VAL A 77 2.91 5.91 -20.44
CA VAL A 77 4.37 6.05 -20.65
C VAL A 77 4.95 4.83 -21.39
N ALA A 78 4.55 3.62 -21.01
CA ALA A 78 5.00 2.39 -21.67
C ALA A 78 4.55 2.31 -23.14
N LEU A 79 3.32 2.74 -23.43
CA LEU A 79 2.81 2.84 -24.79
C LEU A 79 3.56 3.91 -25.60
N LYS A 80 3.79 5.10 -25.03
CA LYS A 80 4.56 6.17 -25.67
C LYS A 80 5.97 5.73 -26.03
N THR A 81 6.62 4.96 -25.15
CA THR A 81 7.97 4.44 -25.35
C THR A 81 8.03 3.16 -26.16
N ARG A 82 6.87 2.60 -26.58
CA ARG A 82 6.75 1.31 -27.28
C ARG A 82 7.39 0.13 -26.54
N MET A 83 7.49 0.22 -25.22
CA MET A 83 8.06 -0.82 -24.36
C MET A 83 6.98 -1.62 -23.60
N PHE A 84 5.74 -1.59 -24.09
CA PHE A 84 4.62 -2.23 -23.42
C PHE A 84 4.73 -3.76 -23.50
N ASP A 85 4.74 -4.39 -22.33
CA ASP A 85 4.84 -5.84 -22.16
C ASP A 85 3.90 -6.26 -21.02
N TRP A 86 2.95 -7.15 -21.32
CA TRP A 86 1.97 -7.66 -20.36
C TRP A 86 2.62 -8.40 -19.20
N SER A 87 3.76 -9.06 -19.41
CA SER A 87 4.51 -9.72 -18.34
C SER A 87 5.04 -8.71 -17.33
N LYS A 88 5.57 -7.58 -17.81
CA LYS A 88 6.03 -6.48 -16.94
C LYS A 88 4.90 -5.84 -16.14
N LEU A 89 3.68 -5.85 -16.68
CA LEU A 89 2.50 -5.33 -15.99
C LEU A 89 2.12 -6.20 -14.78
N ALA A 90 2.12 -7.53 -14.97
CA ALA A 90 1.89 -8.48 -13.89
C ALA A 90 2.99 -8.38 -12.82
N ASP A 91 4.26 -8.27 -13.25
CA ASP A 91 5.39 -8.08 -12.35
C ASP A 91 5.27 -6.76 -11.58
N PHE A 92 4.85 -5.67 -12.20
CA PHE A 92 4.60 -4.39 -11.53
C PHE A 92 3.52 -4.53 -10.46
N TYR A 93 2.41 -5.21 -10.76
CA TYR A 93 1.35 -5.43 -9.78
C TYR A 93 1.84 -6.23 -8.57
N GLY A 94 2.56 -7.33 -8.80
CA GLY A 94 3.10 -8.18 -7.74
C GLY A 94 4.22 -7.54 -6.92
N SER A 95 5.06 -6.71 -7.54
CA SER A 95 6.25 -6.12 -6.89
C SER A 95 6.02 -4.75 -6.27
N ASN A 96 5.09 -3.95 -6.79
CA ASN A 96 4.86 -2.58 -6.34
C ASN A 96 3.48 -2.37 -5.70
N VAL A 97 2.41 -2.79 -6.38
CA VAL A 97 1.05 -2.50 -5.92
C VAL A 97 0.68 -3.36 -4.73
N LEU A 98 0.82 -4.68 -4.88
CA LEU A 98 0.40 -5.63 -3.87
C LEU A 98 1.11 -5.44 -2.51
N PRO A 99 2.44 -5.20 -2.45
CA PRO A 99 3.11 -4.98 -1.17
C PRO A 99 2.71 -3.66 -0.48
N LYS A 100 2.40 -2.60 -1.25
CA LYS A 100 1.95 -1.31 -0.68
C LYS A 100 0.56 -1.44 -0.08
N VAL A 101 -0.36 -2.08 -0.82
CA VAL A 101 -1.74 -2.31 -0.35
C VAL A 101 -1.75 -3.25 0.85
N LEU A 102 -1.06 -4.39 0.76
CA LEU A 102 -0.97 -5.33 1.89
C LEU A 102 -0.25 -4.71 3.09
N GLY A 103 0.80 -3.91 2.87
CA GLY A 103 1.51 -3.22 3.95
C GLY A 103 0.60 -2.26 4.71
N TYR A 104 -0.21 -1.46 4.01
CA TYR A 104 -1.20 -0.59 4.63
C TYR A 104 -2.26 -1.38 5.40
N VAL A 105 -2.84 -2.42 4.78
CA VAL A 105 -3.86 -3.26 5.42
C VAL A 105 -3.33 -3.93 6.67
N VAL A 106 -2.09 -4.44 6.65
CA VAL A 106 -1.46 -5.07 7.81
C VAL A 106 -1.23 -4.04 8.92
N ILE A 107 -0.67 -2.86 8.62
CA ILE A 107 -0.45 -1.81 9.62
C ILE A 107 -1.79 -1.40 10.24
N HIS A 108 -2.79 -1.14 9.42
CA HIS A 108 -4.09 -0.68 9.91
C HIS A 108 -4.81 -1.76 10.73
N ALA A 109 -4.70 -3.03 10.34
CA ALA A 109 -5.20 -4.15 11.12
C ALA A 109 -4.45 -4.28 12.47
N LEU A 110 -3.13 -4.10 12.49
CA LEU A 110 -2.33 -4.12 13.73
C LEU A 110 -2.74 -2.98 14.68
N LEU A 111 -2.95 -1.77 14.14
CA LEU A 111 -3.42 -0.62 14.92
C LEU A 111 -4.81 -0.89 15.51
N TYR A 112 -5.71 -1.47 14.72
CA TYR A 112 -7.04 -1.81 15.19
C TYR A 112 -7.01 -2.89 16.29
N VAL A 113 -6.23 -3.96 16.10
CA VAL A 113 -6.06 -4.99 17.13
C VAL A 113 -5.40 -4.43 18.40
N SER A 114 -4.51 -3.43 18.26
CA SER A 114 -3.90 -2.78 19.43
C SER A 114 -4.90 -2.06 20.33
N GLN A 115 -6.05 -1.61 19.78
CA GLN A 115 -7.14 -1.02 20.57
C GLN A 115 -7.86 -2.06 21.44
N LEU A 116 -7.76 -3.35 21.10
CA LEU A 116 -8.34 -4.44 21.88
C LEU A 116 -7.42 -4.90 23.02
N LEU A 117 -6.16 -4.43 23.06
CA LEU A 117 -5.22 -4.77 24.11
C LEU A 117 -5.44 -3.88 25.35
N PRO A 118 -5.14 -4.36 26.57
CA PRO A 118 -5.22 -3.56 27.78
C PRO A 118 -4.42 -2.25 27.65
N THR A 119 -5.04 -1.15 28.09
CA THR A 119 -4.44 0.19 28.06
C THR A 119 -3.11 0.19 28.82
N GLY A 120 -2.01 0.52 28.14
CA GLY A 120 -0.67 0.57 28.74
C GLY A 120 0.47 0.04 27.88
N ILE A 121 0.20 -0.73 26.82
CA ILE A 121 1.26 -1.21 25.90
C ILE A 121 1.60 -0.14 24.84
N VAL A 122 0.57 0.55 24.32
CA VAL A 122 0.72 1.63 23.33
C VAL A 122 0.15 2.91 23.96
N PRO A 123 0.89 4.03 23.99
CA PRO A 123 0.34 5.28 24.48
C PRO A 123 -0.80 5.75 23.57
N ASP A 124 -1.94 6.14 24.12
CA ASP A 124 -3.18 6.44 23.38
C ASP A 124 -3.02 7.47 22.25
N GLY A 125 -2.02 8.36 22.34
CA GLY A 125 -1.71 9.34 21.30
C GLY A 125 -0.94 8.81 20.08
N TRP A 126 -0.36 7.61 20.13
CA TRP A 126 0.48 7.08 19.05
C TRP A 126 -0.32 6.49 17.90
N ILE A 127 -1.45 5.85 18.19
CA ILE A 127 -2.30 5.19 17.19
C ILE A 127 -2.70 6.16 16.04
N PRO A 128 -3.32 7.33 16.32
CA PRO A 128 -3.71 8.26 15.24
C PRO A 128 -2.50 8.82 14.48
N VAL A 129 -1.36 9.05 15.17
CA VAL A 129 -0.15 9.57 14.52
C VAL A 129 0.45 8.54 13.57
N THR A 130 0.50 7.27 13.98
CA THR A 130 1.04 6.18 13.15
C THR A 130 0.18 5.90 11.92
N ASP A 131 -1.15 5.98 12.04
CA ASP A 131 -2.05 5.79 10.90
C ASP A 131 -1.91 6.93 9.88
N VAL A 132 -1.97 8.18 10.35
CA VAL A 132 -1.78 9.36 9.49
C VAL A 132 -0.41 9.36 8.84
N ALA A 133 0.66 9.00 9.57
CA ALA A 133 2.01 8.93 9.02
C ALA A 133 2.13 7.83 7.95
N ALA A 134 1.59 6.63 8.21
CA ALA A 134 1.60 5.54 7.24
C ALA A 134 0.86 5.93 5.96
N PHE A 135 -0.33 6.51 6.09
CA PHE A 135 -1.11 7.02 4.96
C PHE A 135 -0.34 8.11 4.19
N ALA A 136 0.22 9.11 4.88
CA ALA A 136 0.94 10.21 4.26
C ALA A 136 2.18 9.75 3.48
N VAL A 137 2.94 8.77 4.00
CA VAL A 137 4.11 8.21 3.31
C VAL A 137 3.70 7.51 2.01
N ILE A 138 2.61 6.73 2.04
CA ILE A 138 2.11 6.04 0.84
C ILE A 138 1.61 7.05 -0.20
N VAL A 139 0.83 8.05 0.23
CA VAL A 139 0.33 9.10 -0.65
C VAL A 139 1.48 9.90 -1.27
N ALA A 140 2.47 10.32 -0.48
CA ALA A 140 3.64 11.04 -0.99
C ALA A 140 4.40 10.22 -2.04
N GLY A 141 4.57 8.91 -1.80
CA GLY A 141 5.18 8.00 -2.77
C GLY A 141 4.39 7.87 -4.07
N LEU A 142 3.05 7.80 -3.99
CA LEU A 142 2.17 7.74 -5.17
C LEU A 142 2.17 9.05 -5.95
N VAL A 143 2.07 10.20 -5.26
CA VAL A 143 2.12 11.52 -5.90
C VAL A 143 3.47 11.75 -6.58
N GLY A 144 4.57 11.36 -5.95
CA GLY A 144 5.90 11.42 -6.55
C GLY A 144 6.01 10.57 -7.82
N SER A 145 5.49 9.34 -7.79
CA SER A 145 5.43 8.43 -8.95
C SER A 145 4.61 9.02 -10.11
N ILE A 146 3.40 9.50 -9.80
CA ILE A 146 2.51 10.18 -10.74
C ILE A 146 3.22 11.38 -11.38
N GLY A 147 3.87 12.24 -10.59
CA GLY A 147 4.65 13.37 -11.07
C GLY A 147 5.77 12.95 -12.04
N GLY A 148 6.48 11.85 -11.73
CA GLY A 148 7.47 11.24 -12.62
C GLY A 148 6.88 10.82 -13.97
N HIS A 149 5.68 10.22 -13.97
CA HIS A 149 4.99 9.87 -15.21
C HIS A 149 4.58 11.10 -16.03
N PHE A 150 4.11 12.19 -15.40
CA PHE A 150 3.79 13.45 -16.10
C PHE A 150 5.02 14.04 -16.82
N ILE A 151 6.18 14.03 -16.16
CA ILE A 151 7.45 14.47 -16.76
C ILE A 151 7.82 13.59 -17.95
N ALA A 152 7.74 12.26 -17.80
CA ALA A 152 8.05 11.31 -18.89
C ALA A 152 7.10 11.45 -20.10
N LEU A 153 5.84 11.83 -19.85
CA LEU A 153 4.87 12.13 -20.90
C LEU A 153 5.16 13.46 -21.62
N GLY A 154 6.03 14.31 -21.08
CA GLY A 154 6.43 15.58 -21.69
C GLY A 154 5.53 16.76 -21.30
N PHE A 155 4.78 16.64 -20.21
CA PHE A 155 3.97 17.76 -19.69
C PHE A 155 4.83 18.83 -19.00
N SER A 156 6.07 18.52 -18.60
CA SER A 156 7.02 19.49 -18.06
C SER A 156 7.86 20.15 -19.16
N ASN A 157 7.22 20.68 -20.21
CA ASN A 157 7.93 21.54 -21.17
C ASN A 157 8.06 22.94 -20.57
N THR A 158 8.92 23.08 -19.56
CA THR A 158 9.37 24.38 -19.06
C THR A 158 10.16 25.16 -20.12
N GLU A 159 10.63 24.46 -21.17
CA GLU A 159 11.31 25.09 -22.31
C GLU A 159 10.38 25.97 -23.18
N SER A 160 9.07 25.73 -23.21
CA SER A 160 8.15 26.65 -23.90
C SER A 160 7.83 27.92 -23.09
N PHE A 161 8.12 27.93 -21.79
CA PHE A 161 7.89 29.10 -20.94
C PHE A 161 9.08 30.04 -20.87
N LEU A 162 10.29 29.55 -21.14
CA LEU A 162 11.53 30.33 -21.09
C LEU A 162 12.24 30.51 -22.45
N GLY A 163 11.69 30.01 -23.55
CA GLY A 163 12.10 30.46 -24.88
C GLY A 163 11.37 31.76 -25.24
N VAL A 164 11.79 32.98 -24.91
CA VAL A 164 13.15 33.56 -25.04
C VAL A 164 14.03 32.74 -25.99
N ARG A 165 13.48 32.48 -27.18
CA ARG A 165 14.34 32.34 -28.35
C ARG A 165 15.14 33.64 -28.41
N ASN A 166 16.39 33.60 -27.96
CA ASN A 166 17.38 34.59 -28.35
C ASN A 166 17.50 34.51 -29.87
N THR A 167 16.65 35.25 -30.58
CA THR A 167 16.80 35.60 -32.00
C THR A 167 17.90 36.65 -32.17
N ILE A 168 18.98 36.54 -31.41
CA ILE A 168 20.11 37.46 -31.45
C ILE A 168 21.26 36.65 -32.04
N ASN A 169 21.61 36.99 -33.29
CA ASN A 169 22.72 36.49 -34.12
C ASN A 169 22.35 35.23 -34.93
N GLU A 170 22.33 35.20 -36.27
CA GLU A 170 22.88 36.04 -37.35
C GLU A 170 22.13 35.70 -38.66
#